data_AF-A0ABD7F4G0-F1
#
_entry.id   AF-A0ABD7F4G0-F1
#
_cell.length_a   1.000
_cell.length_b   1.000
_cell.length_c   1.000
_cell.angle_alpha   90.00
_cell.angle_beta   90.00
_cell.angle_gamma   90.00
#
_symmetry.space_group_name_H-M   'P 1'
#
loop_
_entity.id
_entity.type
_entity.pdbx_description
1 polymer ?
#
loop_
_entity_poly.entity_id
_entity_poly.type
_entity_poly.pdbx_seq_one_letter_code
_entity_poly.pdbx_strand_id
1 'polypeptide(L)'
;MNEFGKIDLEKLILIVNLGVLHSLRNNYIDINEAEYFLYTPYMLRLLKENNYSIDLINMIHKGTELEDLKGLNIDFKNEVEKMFEECEEMIKKIPKVSFECEKWYDQNLFDKYD
;
A
#
# COMPACT_ATOMS: atom_id res chain seq x y z
N MET A 1 7.92 -18.12 -2.19
CA MET A 1 8.58 -16.94 -2.79
C MET A 1 9.98 -16.84 -2.18
N ASN A 2 11.02 -16.63 -2.99
CA ASN A 2 12.36 -16.36 -2.47
C ASN A 2 12.39 -14.97 -1.78
N GLU A 3 13.40 -14.72 -0.96
CA GLU A 3 13.53 -13.47 -0.20
C GLU A 3 13.53 -12.23 -1.12
N PHE A 4 14.17 -12.32 -2.29
CA PHE A 4 14.22 -11.25 -3.29
C PHE A 4 12.84 -10.88 -3.85
N GLY A 5 12.04 -11.88 -4.26
CA GLY A 5 10.69 -11.64 -4.76
C GLY A 5 9.77 -11.00 -3.71
N LYS A 6 10.01 -11.29 -2.43
CA LYS A 6 9.27 -10.66 -1.33
C LYS A 6 9.60 -9.17 -1.19
N ILE A 7 10.88 -8.82 -1.21
CA ILE A 7 11.34 -7.42 -1.13
C ILE A 7 10.80 -6.61 -2.32
N ASP A 8 10.80 -7.20 -3.52
CA ASP A 8 10.27 -6.56 -4.73
C ASP A 8 8.75 -6.31 -4.61
N LEU A 9 7.98 -7.29 -4.10
CA LEU A 9 6.55 -7.10 -3.84
C LEU A 9 6.27 -6.08 -2.73
N GLU A 10 7.07 -6.05 -1.65
CA GLU A 10 6.96 -5.01 -0.63
C GLU A 10 7.10 -3.61 -1.24
N LYS A 11 8.12 -3.44 -2.09
CA LYS A 11 8.34 -2.17 -2.78
C LYS A 11 7.18 -1.82 -3.70
N LEU A 12 6.64 -2.79 -4.43
CA LEU A 12 5.48 -2.59 -5.30
C LEU A 12 4.25 -2.14 -4.51
N ILE A 13 3.94 -2.81 -3.39
CA ILE A 13 2.82 -2.45 -2.53
C ILE A 13 2.97 -1.02 -1.99
N LEU A 14 4.19 -0.62 -1.59
CA LEU A 14 4.44 0.75 -1.14
C LEU A 14 4.30 1.77 -2.28
N ILE A 15 4.73 1.45 -3.50
CA ILE A 15 4.52 2.32 -4.67
C ILE A 15 3.03 2.48 -4.96
N VAL A 16 2.25 1.41 -4.88
CA VAL A 16 0.78 1.47 -5.00
C VAL A 16 0.18 2.33 -3.88
N ASN A 17 0.62 2.13 -2.63
CA ASN A 17 0.20 2.94 -1.49
C ASN A 17 0.49 4.44 -1.70
N LEU A 18 1.68 4.77 -2.23
CA LEU A 18 2.05 6.15 -2.54
C LEU A 18 1.10 6.75 -3.59
N GLY A 19 0.68 5.96 -4.59
CA GLY A 19 -0.34 6.34 -5.57
C GLY A 19 -1.73 6.56 -4.95
N VAL A 20 -2.15 5.70 -4.02
CA VAL A 20 -3.41 5.85 -3.26
C VAL A 20 -3.38 7.13 -2.42
N LEU A 21 -2.31 7.36 -1.65
CA LEU A 21 -2.13 8.57 -0.83
C LEU A 21 -2.08 9.84 -1.69
N HIS A 22 -1.38 9.80 -2.83
CA HIS A 22 -1.39 10.89 -3.81
C HIS A 22 -2.80 11.18 -4.35
N SER A 23 -3.61 10.15 -4.55
CA SER A 23 -4.97 10.29 -5.05
C SER A 23 -5.90 10.85 -3.98
N LEU A 24 -5.78 10.39 -2.73
CA LEU A 24 -6.50 10.92 -1.57
C LEU A 24 -6.17 12.40 -1.31
N ARG A 25 -4.89 12.78 -1.27
CA ARG A 25 -4.48 14.17 -0.96
C ARG A 25 -4.97 15.19 -2.01
N ASN A 26 -5.18 14.73 -3.25
CA ASN A 26 -5.64 15.54 -4.38
C ASN A 26 -7.14 15.37 -4.67
N ASN A 27 -7.87 14.61 -3.86
CA ASN A 27 -9.30 14.30 -4.03
C ASN A 27 -9.65 13.63 -5.37
N TYR A 28 -8.76 12.78 -5.91
CA TYR A 28 -9.06 11.96 -7.09
C TYR A 28 -9.93 10.75 -6.75
N ILE A 29 -9.77 10.25 -5.52
CA ILE A 29 -10.54 9.16 -4.93
C ILE A 29 -10.95 9.55 -3.51
N ASP A 30 -11.99 8.92 -2.98
CA ASP A 30 -12.34 9.01 -1.57
C ASP A 30 -11.75 7.84 -0.73
N ILE A 31 -11.99 7.87 0.59
CA ILE A 31 -11.49 6.84 1.49
C ILE A 31 -12.11 5.46 1.24
N ASN A 32 -13.36 5.39 0.77
CA ASN A 32 -14.04 4.14 0.46
C ASN A 32 -13.40 3.48 -0.76
N GLU A 33 -13.05 4.27 -1.78
CA GLU A 33 -12.28 3.79 -2.94
C GLU A 33 -10.88 3.30 -2.53
N ALA A 34 -10.19 4.02 -1.64
CA ALA A 34 -8.90 3.60 -1.11
C ALA A 34 -8.97 2.26 -0.34
N GLU A 35 -10.09 2.01 0.38
CA GLU A 35 -10.37 0.71 1.00
C GLU A 35 -10.41 -0.40 -0.05
N TYR A 36 -11.17 -0.23 -1.14
CA TYR A 36 -11.26 -1.24 -2.20
C TYR A 36 -9.92 -1.52 -2.89
N PHE A 37 -9.01 -0.54 -2.94
CA PHE A 37 -7.69 -0.73 -3.54
C PHE A 37 -6.68 -1.42 -2.63
N LEU A 38 -6.59 -1.01 -1.36
CA LEU A 38 -5.47 -1.40 -0.52
C LEU A 38 -5.79 -1.50 0.98
N TYR A 39 -6.66 -0.64 1.51
CA TYR A 39 -6.88 -0.51 2.95
C TYR A 39 -7.94 -1.47 3.50
N THR A 40 -7.88 -2.75 3.11
CA THR A 40 -8.81 -3.78 3.63
C THR A 40 -8.23 -4.58 4.80
N PRO A 41 -9.09 -5.07 5.72
CA PRO A 41 -8.69 -6.08 6.71
C PRO A 41 -8.14 -7.36 6.07
N TYR A 42 -8.60 -7.69 4.86
CA TYR A 42 -8.09 -8.82 4.08
C TYR A 42 -6.63 -8.63 3.70
N MET A 43 -6.27 -7.46 3.17
CA MET A 43 -4.89 -7.12 2.82
C MET A 43 -3.96 -7.20 4.04
N LEU A 44 -4.39 -6.65 5.18
CA LEU A 44 -3.63 -6.75 6.44
C LEU A 44 -3.41 -8.19 6.89
N ARG A 45 -4.44 -9.04 6.78
CA ARG A 45 -4.32 -10.47 7.10
C ARG A 45 -3.31 -11.15 6.19
N LEU A 46 -3.41 -10.94 4.88
CA LEU A 46 -2.48 -11.52 3.91
C LEU A 46 -1.03 -11.11 4.17
N LEU A 47 -0.78 -9.83 4.48
CA LEU A 47 0.56 -9.35 4.79
C LEU A 47 1.15 -10.05 6.03
N LYS A 48 0.35 -10.18 7.10
CA LYS A 48 0.74 -10.86 8.33
C LYS A 48 1.01 -12.35 8.11
N GLU A 49 0.10 -13.06 7.46
CA GLU A 49 0.21 -14.51 7.20
C GLU A 49 1.42 -14.86 6.32
N ASN A 50 1.82 -13.96 5.42
CA ASN A 50 2.98 -14.14 4.54
C ASN A 50 4.29 -13.53 5.13
N ASN A 51 4.28 -13.16 6.40
CA ASN A 51 5.42 -12.64 7.17
C ASN A 51 6.07 -11.37 6.58
N TYR A 52 5.34 -10.53 5.85
CA TYR A 52 5.87 -9.27 5.31
C TYR A 52 6.42 -8.36 6.41
N SER A 53 7.26 -7.40 6.03
CA SER A 53 7.91 -6.51 7.01
C SER A 53 6.89 -5.79 7.91
N ILE A 54 7.25 -5.65 9.19
CA ILE A 54 6.39 -4.99 10.18
C ILE A 54 6.12 -3.54 9.79
N ASP A 55 7.08 -2.87 9.16
CA ASP A 55 6.94 -1.49 8.70
C ASP A 55 5.87 -1.39 7.60
N LEU A 56 5.86 -2.33 6.63
CA LEU A 56 4.80 -2.38 5.63
C LEU A 56 3.44 -2.66 6.26
N ILE A 57 3.35 -3.64 7.16
CA ILE A 57 2.09 -3.97 7.85
C ILE A 57 1.54 -2.74 8.58
N ASN A 58 2.40 -2.02 9.30
CA ASN A 58 2.03 -0.81 10.02
C ASN A 58 1.57 0.31 9.07
N MET A 59 2.25 0.50 7.94
CA MET A 59 1.86 1.50 6.92
C MET A 59 0.45 1.23 6.38
N ILE A 60 0.15 -0.03 6.00
CA ILE A 60 -1.19 -0.39 5.51
C ILE A 60 -2.22 -0.30 6.64
N HIS A 61 -1.85 -0.62 7.87
CA HIS A 61 -2.77 -0.54 9.01
C HIS A 61 -3.19 0.89 9.31
N LYS A 62 -2.24 1.84 9.29
CA LYS A 62 -2.56 3.28 9.37
C LYS A 62 -3.54 3.70 8.29
N GLY A 63 -3.39 3.16 7.07
CA GLY A 63 -4.33 3.40 5.97
C GLY A 63 -5.76 2.95 6.29
N THR A 64 -5.92 1.81 6.98
CA THR A 64 -7.23 1.33 7.44
C THR A 64 -7.86 2.20 8.54
N GLU A 65 -7.06 2.98 9.28
CA GLU A 65 -7.53 3.86 10.35
C GLU A 65 -7.94 5.26 9.84
N LEU A 66 -7.66 5.58 8.56
CA LEU A 66 -7.95 6.89 7.97
C LEU A 66 -9.45 7.23 7.94
N GLU A 67 -10.34 6.22 7.89
CA GLU A 67 -11.79 6.42 7.94
C GLU A 67 -12.24 7.01 9.30
N ASP A 68 -11.63 6.53 10.40
CA ASP A 68 -12.01 6.89 11.77
C ASP A 68 -11.65 8.34 12.15
N LEU A 69 -10.74 8.98 11.39
CA LEU A 69 -10.24 10.33 11.69
C LEU A 69 -11.34 11.40 11.73
N LYS A 70 -12.40 11.23 10.93
CA LYS A 70 -13.55 12.16 10.92
C LYS A 70 -14.28 12.18 12.27
N GLY A 71 -14.36 11.04 12.95
CA GLY A 71 -14.95 10.94 14.29
C GLY A 71 -14.09 11.54 15.40
N LEU A 72 -12.79 11.73 15.14
CA LEU A 72 -11.78 12.14 16.12
C LEU A 72 -11.36 13.62 15.99
N ASN A 73 -11.96 14.39 15.07
CA ASN A 73 -11.60 15.79 14.79
C ASN A 73 -10.11 15.98 14.43
N ILE A 74 -9.53 14.96 13.77
CA ILE A 74 -8.15 14.99 13.26
C ILE A 74 -8.18 15.51 11.81
N ASP A 75 -7.18 16.32 11.45
CA ASP A 75 -7.04 16.82 10.08
C ASP A 75 -6.62 15.69 9.13
N PHE A 76 -7.61 15.13 8.43
CA PHE A 76 -7.43 14.07 7.45
C PHE A 76 -6.35 14.39 6.41
N LYS A 77 -6.32 15.61 5.89
CA LYS A 77 -5.38 15.96 4.81
C LYS A 77 -3.95 15.99 5.32
N ASN A 78 -3.76 16.51 6.53
CA ASN A 78 -2.46 16.53 7.18
C ASN A 78 -1.97 15.11 7.52
N GLU A 79 -2.85 14.21 7.95
CA GLU A 79 -2.46 12.81 8.21
C GLU A 79 -2.11 12.06 6.91
N VAL A 80 -2.88 12.26 5.84
CA VAL A 80 -2.53 11.70 4.52
C VAL A 80 -1.17 12.22 4.04
N GLU A 81 -0.85 13.50 4.25
CA GLU A 81 0.46 14.06 3.87
C GLU A 81 1.61 13.46 4.70
N LYS A 82 1.45 13.33 6.01
CA LYS A 82 2.45 12.64 6.86
C LYS A 82 2.68 11.21 6.41
N MET A 83 1.60 10.47 6.16
CA MET A 83 1.69 9.10 5.65
C MET A 83 2.37 9.03 4.28
N PHE A 84 2.14 10.03 3.43
CA PHE A 84 2.79 10.14 2.13
C PHE A 84 4.32 10.26 2.29
N GLU A 85 4.77 11.19 3.14
CA GLU A 85 6.21 11.39 3.44
C GLU A 85 6.84 10.13 4.07
N GLU A 86 6.17 9.50 5.04
CA GLU A 86 6.63 8.25 5.66
C GLU A 86 6.77 7.13 4.62
N CYS A 87 5.79 6.97 3.73
CA CYS A 87 5.80 5.97 2.68
C CYS A 87 6.94 6.22 1.68
N GLU A 88 7.17 7.48 1.31
CA GLU A 88 8.26 7.87 0.41
C GLU A 88 9.63 7.50 1.00
N GLU A 89 9.83 7.75 2.29
CA GLU A 89 11.07 7.40 3.01
C GLU A 89 11.26 5.88 3.15
N MET A 90 10.18 5.11 3.32
CA MET A 90 10.25 3.65 3.31
C MET A 90 10.71 3.12 1.94
N ILE A 91 10.15 3.63 0.84
CA ILE A 91 10.50 3.20 -0.52
C ILE A 91 11.99 3.47 -0.82
N LYS A 92 12.52 4.62 -0.37
CA LYS A 92 13.93 5.01 -0.56
C LYS A 92 14.89 4.07 0.17
N LYS A 93 14.49 3.49 1.30
CA LYS A 93 15.30 2.55 2.10
C LYS A 93 15.33 1.15 1.52
N ILE A 94 14.30 0.76 0.77
CA ILE A 94 14.27 -0.56 0.12
C ILE A 94 15.30 -0.59 -1.03
N PRO A 95 16.13 -1.64 -1.12
CA PRO A 95 17.10 -1.80 -2.20
C PRO A 95 16.48 -1.64 -3.60
N LYS A 96 17.34 -1.42 -4.60
CA LYS A 96 16.88 -1.48 -5.99
C LYS A 96 16.35 -2.89 -6.28
N VAL A 97 15.18 -2.93 -6.90
CA VAL A 97 14.54 -4.18 -7.34
C VAL A 97 15.45 -4.88 -8.35
N SER A 98 15.59 -6.19 -8.23
CA SER A 98 16.32 -7.01 -9.20
C SER A 98 15.38 -7.78 -10.13
N PHE A 99 14.07 -7.86 -9.81
CA PHE A 99 13.04 -8.60 -10.53
C PHE A 99 13.53 -10.00 -10.93
N GLU A 100 13.85 -10.80 -9.91
CA GLU A 100 14.14 -12.24 -10.04
C GLU A 100 12.87 -13.10 -9.87
N CYS A 101 11.71 -12.57 -10.26
CA CYS A 101 10.43 -13.26 -10.24
C CYS A 101 9.63 -12.99 -11.53
N GLU A 102 8.60 -13.80 -11.78
CA GLU A 102 7.59 -13.52 -12.81
C GLU A 102 7.08 -12.09 -12.63
N LYS A 103 6.96 -11.34 -13.74
CA LYS A 103 6.53 -9.94 -13.68
C LYS A 103 5.20 -9.87 -12.93
N TRP A 104 4.98 -8.83 -12.12
CA TRP A 104 3.76 -8.71 -11.32
C TRP A 104 2.46 -8.71 -12.16
N TYR A 105 2.58 -8.41 -13.46
CA TYR A 105 1.50 -8.43 -14.46
C TYR A 105 1.42 -9.73 -15.28
N ASP A 106 2.30 -10.72 -15.06
CA ASP A 106 2.47 -11.91 -15.90
C ASP A 106 1.48 -13.05 -15.61
N GLN A 107 0.47 -12.85 -14.76
CA GLN A 107 -0.51 -13.89 -14.46
C GLN A 107 -1.82 -13.69 -15.23
N ASN A 108 -1.83 -13.84 -16.56
CA ASN A 108 -3.08 -13.90 -17.35
C ASN A 108 -4.09 -12.77 -16.99
N LEU A 109 -3.56 -11.59 -16.62
CA LEU A 109 -4.21 -10.65 -15.67
C LEU A 109 -5.41 -9.89 -16.27
N PHE A 110 -5.64 -10.01 -17.58
CA PHE A 110 -6.75 -9.41 -18.30
C PHE A 110 -7.68 -10.43 -18.96
N ASP A 111 -7.36 -11.73 -18.93
CA ASP A 111 -8.11 -12.77 -19.64
C ASP A 111 -9.47 -13.09 -18.98
N LYS A 112 -9.79 -12.45 -17.84
CA LYS A 112 -11.07 -12.55 -17.14
C LYS A 112 -12.06 -11.42 -17.45
N TYR A 113 -11.68 -10.47 -18.29
CA TYR A 113 -12.52 -9.32 -18.67
C TYR A 113 -12.93 -9.33 -20.16
N ASP A 114 -12.84 -10.49 -20.83
CA ASP A 114 -13.49 -10.74 -22.13
C ASP A 114 -15.01 -10.94 -21.98
#